data_AF-R7NFE4-F1
#
_entry.id   AF-R7NFE4-F1
#
_cell.length_a   1.000
_cell.length_b   1.000
_cell.length_c   1.000
_cell.angle_alpha   90.00
_cell.angle_beta   90.00
_cell.angle_gamma   90.00
#
_symmetry.space_group_name_H-M   'P 1'
#
loop_
_entity.id
_entity.type
_entity.pdbx_description
1 polymer ?
#
loop_
_entity_poly.entity_id
_entity_poly.type
_entity_poly.pdbx_seq_one_letter_code
_entity_poly.pdbx_strand_id
1 'polypeptide(L)'
;MKFLEKFGFEKKDIEALKENSTSALIKELEAHKKLVSKNLEYLNDMGVTNLTEIFVRYHDMFLMDNSNFVEIFNKYDQKDLVSKLAKNVQIMEYL
;
A
#
# COMPACT_ATOMS: atom_id res chain seq x y z
N MET A 1 12.31 -5.95 -4.88
CA MET A 1 11.20 -5.56 -3.98
C MET A 1 11.09 -6.47 -2.75
N LYS A 2 12.20 -7.05 -2.27
CA LYS A 2 12.17 -8.00 -1.13
C LYS A 2 11.64 -7.38 0.18
N PHE A 3 11.67 -6.06 0.30
CA PHE A 3 11.16 -5.36 1.47
C PHE A 3 9.64 -5.57 1.68
N LEU A 4 8.88 -5.90 0.63
CA LEU A 4 7.46 -6.22 0.72
C LEU A 4 7.18 -7.51 1.51
N GLU A 5 8.12 -8.45 1.57
CA GLU A 5 7.97 -9.70 2.35
C GLU A 5 7.73 -9.41 3.84
N LYS A 6 8.22 -8.27 4.36
CA LYS A 6 7.98 -7.84 5.76
C LYS A 6 6.53 -7.49 6.06
N PHE A 7 5.76 -7.18 5.02
CA PHE A 7 4.35 -6.79 5.11
C PHE A 7 3.42 -7.93 4.67
N GLY A 8 3.92 -9.16 4.61
CA GLY A 8 3.13 -10.35 4.29
C GLY A 8 3.00 -10.68 2.80
N PHE A 9 3.70 -9.97 1.92
CA PHE A 9 3.69 -10.28 0.49
C PHE A 9 4.48 -11.56 0.21
N GLU A 10 3.84 -12.53 -0.43
CA GLU A 10 4.52 -13.74 -0.88
C GLU A 10 5.29 -13.46 -2.18
N LYS A 11 6.22 -14.36 -2.52
CA LYS A 11 6.99 -14.26 -3.78
C LYS A 11 6.08 -14.18 -5.00
N LYS A 12 4.98 -14.95 -5.01
CA LYS A 12 3.98 -14.96 -6.09
C LYS A 12 3.32 -13.59 -6.26
N ASP A 13 3.08 -12.85 -5.17
CA ASP A 13 2.44 -11.53 -5.22
C ASP A 13 3.41 -10.49 -5.79
N ILE A 14 4.69 -10.59 -5.40
CA ILE A 14 5.76 -9.72 -5.91
C ILE A 14 6.02 -10.00 -7.40
N GLU A 15 5.99 -11.26 -7.82
CA GLU A 15 6.11 -11.65 -9.24
C GLU A 15 4.91 -11.14 -10.04
N ALA A 16 3.69 -11.37 -9.57
CA ALA A 16 2.48 -10.86 -10.21
C ALA A 16 2.49 -9.33 -10.34
N LEU A 17 2.94 -8.60 -9.32
CA LEU A 17 3.09 -7.14 -9.41
C LEU A 17 4.09 -6.76 -10.51
N LYS A 18 5.24 -7.43 -10.60
CA LYS A 18 6.24 -7.14 -11.63
C LYS A 18 5.76 -7.46 -13.05
N GLU A 19 4.94 -8.50 -13.21
CA GLU A 19 4.39 -8.89 -14.51
C GLU A 19 3.27 -7.95 -14.96
N ASN A 20 2.46 -7.45 -14.02
CA ASN A 20 1.32 -6.56 -14.32
C ASN A 20 1.66 -5.06 -14.28
N SER A 21 2.89 -4.70 -13.91
CA SER A 21 3.37 -3.32 -13.86
C SER A 21 4.47 -3.05 -14.88
N THR A 22 4.66 -1.78 -15.24
CA THR A 22 5.75 -1.40 -16.14
C THR A 22 7.10 -1.47 -15.43
N SER A 23 8.17 -1.74 -16.19
CA SER A 23 9.53 -1.76 -15.63
C SER A 23 9.96 -0.42 -15.01
N ALA A 24 9.40 0.70 -15.49
CA ALA A 24 9.64 2.03 -14.93
C ALA A 24 9.04 2.15 -13.53
N LEU A 25 7.77 1.75 -13.36
CA LEU A 25 7.07 1.76 -12.08
C LEU A 25 7.77 0.87 -11.04
N ILE A 26 8.18 -0.34 -11.43
CA ILE A 26 8.90 -1.24 -10.52
C ILE A 26 10.22 -0.62 -10.05
N LYS A 27 10.97 0.03 -10.94
CA LYS A 27 12.20 0.74 -10.59
C LYS A 27 11.92 1.90 -9.64
N GLU A 28 10.84 2.63 -9.85
CA GLU A 28 10.44 3.74 -8.99
C GLU A 28 10.07 3.26 -7.57
N LEU A 29 9.23 2.23 -7.46
CA LEU A 29 8.88 1.61 -6.17
C LEU A 29 10.13 1.09 -5.43
N GLU A 30 11.11 0.55 -6.14
CA GLU A 30 12.39 0.13 -5.55
C GLU A 30 13.29 1.29 -5.14
N ALA A 31 13.37 2.35 -5.97
CA ALA A 31 14.14 3.55 -5.67
C ALA A 31 13.59 4.26 -4.42
N HIS A 32 12.27 4.30 -4.29
CA HIS A 32 11.54 4.91 -3.18
C HIS A 32 11.18 3.92 -2.06
N LYS A 33 11.86 2.76 -1.97
CA LYS A 33 11.53 1.70 -1.00
C LYS A 33 11.33 2.16 0.45
N LYS A 34 12.08 3.18 0.90
CA LYS A 34 11.96 3.71 2.27
C LYS A 34 10.62 4.43 2.47
N LEU A 35 10.19 5.20 1.48
CA LEU A 35 8.92 5.90 1.49
C LEU A 35 7.76 4.90 1.41
N VAL A 36 7.83 4.00 0.43
CA VAL A 36 6.83 2.93 0.26
C VAL A 36 6.69 2.09 1.53
N SER A 37 7.81 1.72 2.16
CA SER A 37 7.77 0.97 3.42
C SER A 37 7.11 1.74 4.55
N LYS A 38 7.36 3.05 4.69
CA LYS A 38 6.71 3.88 5.71
C LYS A 38 5.19 3.98 5.50
N ASN A 39 4.75 4.12 4.25
CA ASN A 39 3.33 4.18 3.93
C ASN A 39 2.64 2.83 4.18
N LEU A 40 3.30 1.71 3.86
CA LEU A 40 2.82 0.37 4.21
C LEU A 40 2.79 0.12 5.73
N GLU A 41 3.84 0.55 6.44
CA GLU A 41 3.95 0.45 7.89
C GLU A 41 2.81 1.21 8.58
N TYR A 42 2.48 2.42 8.11
CA TYR A 42 1.34 3.17 8.62
C TYR A 42 0.01 2.40 8.49
N LEU A 43 -0.28 1.82 7.32
CA LEU A 43 -1.51 1.02 7.16
C LEU A 43 -1.50 -0.26 8.01
N ASN A 44 -0.34 -0.91 8.12
CA ASN A 44 -0.17 -2.08 8.97
C ASN A 44 -0.43 -1.75 10.45
N ASP A 45 0.16 -0.66 10.94
CA ASP A 45 -0.02 -0.16 12.32
C ASP A 45 -1.46 0.29 12.58
N MET A 46 -2.14 0.77 11.53
CA MET A 46 -3.56 1.10 11.58
C MET A 46 -4.44 -0.13 11.83
N GLY A 47 -3.93 -1.34 11.53
CA GLY A 47 -4.63 -2.62 11.65
C GLY A 47 -5.21 -3.14 10.32
N VAL A 48 -4.76 -2.62 9.18
CA VAL A 48 -5.20 -3.11 7.86
C VAL A 48 -4.58 -4.47 7.59
N THR A 49 -5.41 -5.47 7.31
CA THR A 49 -4.97 -6.87 7.12
C THR A 49 -4.84 -7.28 5.66
N ASN A 50 -5.41 -6.53 4.73
CA ASN A 50 -5.41 -6.81 3.28
C ASN A 50 -4.42 -5.91 2.50
N LEU A 51 -3.26 -5.60 3.10
CA LEU A 51 -2.23 -4.73 2.53
C LEU A 51 -1.80 -5.12 1.12
N THR A 52 -1.65 -6.43 0.86
CA THR A 52 -1.25 -6.94 -0.46
C THR A 52 -2.22 -6.55 -1.55
N GLU A 53 -3.52 -6.70 -1.32
CA GLU A 53 -4.55 -6.35 -2.30
C GLU A 53 -4.58 -4.84 -2.54
N ILE A 54 -4.52 -4.04 -1.48
CA ILE A 54 -4.52 -2.58 -1.56
C ILE A 54 -3.30 -2.10 -2.35
N PHE A 55 -2.12 -2.62 -2.04
CA PHE A 55 -0.88 -2.21 -2.69
C PHE A 55 -0.86 -2.59 -4.17
N VAL A 56 -1.31 -3.79 -4.54
CA VAL A 56 -1.32 -4.22 -5.95
C VAL A 56 -2.26 -3.34 -6.78
N ARG A 57 -3.39 -2.90 -6.23
CA ARG A 57 -4.35 -2.06 -6.96
C ARG A 57 -4.01 -0.57 -6.94
N TYR A 58 -3.38 -0.10 -5.88
CA TYR A 58 -3.18 1.34 -5.61
C TYR A 58 -1.71 1.67 -5.29
N HIS A 59 -0.74 0.96 -5.88
CA HIS A 59 0.69 1.12 -5.61
C HIS A 59 1.19 2.55 -5.78
N ASP A 60 0.60 3.34 -6.70
CA ASP A 60 1.01 4.72 -6.97
C ASP A 60 0.78 5.63 -5.75
N MET A 61 -0.26 5.37 -4.96
CA MET A 61 -0.52 6.13 -3.73
C MET A 61 0.63 5.98 -2.72
N PHE A 62 1.36 4.85 -2.74
CA PHE A 62 2.47 4.60 -1.83
C PHE A 62 3.75 5.34 -2.22
N LEU A 63 3.79 5.97 -3.40
CA LEU A 63 4.86 6.88 -3.82
C LEU A 63 4.62 8.32 -3.34
N MET A 64 3.45 8.61 -2.78
CA MET A 64 3.15 9.91 -2.17
C MET A 64 3.99 10.17 -0.93
N ASP A 65 4.35 11.43 -0.70
CA ASP A 65 4.97 11.88 0.56
C ASP A 65 4.18 11.37 1.77
N ASN A 66 4.91 10.84 2.74
CA ASN A 66 4.31 10.13 3.88
C ASN A 66 3.34 11.02 4.69
N SER A 67 3.63 12.33 4.83
CA SER A 67 2.73 13.25 5.52
C SER A 67 1.37 13.36 4.81
N ASN A 68 1.38 13.53 3.48
CA ASN A 68 0.14 13.62 2.70
C ASN A 68 -0.63 12.30 2.74
N PHE A 69 0.09 11.17 2.65
CA PHE A 69 -0.49 9.85 2.78
C PHE A 69 -1.22 9.70 4.13
N VAL A 70 -0.55 10.01 5.24
CA VAL A 70 -1.11 9.94 6.60
C VAL A 70 -2.30 10.89 6.77
N GLU A 71 -2.21 12.11 6.24
CA GLU A 71 -3.30 13.08 6.31
C GLU A 71 -4.58 12.60 5.62
N ILE A 72 -4.48 11.82 4.54
CA ILE A 72 -5.65 11.24 3.86
C ILE A 72 -6.41 10.32 4.82
N PHE A 73 -5.73 9.36 5.44
CA PHE A 73 -6.40 8.38 6.31
C PHE A 73 -6.83 8.98 7.67
N ASN A 74 -6.08 9.94 8.21
CA ASN A 74 -6.39 10.61 9.48
C ASN A 74 -7.68 11.46 9.45
N LYS A 75 -8.24 11.75 8.27
CA LYS A 75 -9.54 12.42 8.15
C LYS A 75 -10.73 11.55 8.57
N TYR A 76 -10.51 10.24 8.66
CA TYR A 76 -11.54 9.26 8.92
C TYR A 76 -11.33 8.60 10.30
N ASP A 77 -12.41 8.07 10.88
CA ASP A 77 -12.27 7.22 12.06
C ASP A 77 -11.50 5.96 11.67
N GLN A 78 -10.41 5.68 12.41
CA GLN A 78 -9.50 4.59 12.11
C GLN A 78 -10.21 3.23 12.05
N LYS A 79 -11.09 2.94 13.02
CA LYS A 79 -11.74 1.62 13.13
C LYS A 79 -12.75 1.43 12.01
N ASP A 80 -13.53 2.47 11.72
CA ASP A 80 -14.49 2.46 10.62
C ASP A 80 -13.76 2.28 9.27
N LEU A 81 -12.69 3.03 9.04
CA LEU A 81 -11.89 2.95 7.81
C LEU A 81 -11.28 1.56 7.61
N VAL A 82 -10.63 1.00 8.63
CA VAL A 82 -10.07 -0.36 8.57
C VAL A 82 -11.15 -1.39 8.27
N SER A 83 -12.31 -1.29 8.93
CA SER A 83 -13.47 -2.17 8.67
C SER A 83 -13.99 -2.04 7.24
N LYS A 84 -14.02 -0.82 6.68
CA LYS A 84 -14.42 -0.60 5.29
C LYS A 84 -13.38 -1.13 4.30
N LEU A 85 -12.09 -0.89 4.53
CA LEU A 85 -10.99 -1.40 3.69
C LEU A 85 -10.99 -2.93 3.63
N ALA A 86 -11.27 -3.59 4.76
CA ALA A 86 -11.38 -5.04 4.83
C ALA A 86 -12.58 -5.59 4.03
N LYS A 87 -13.65 -4.80 3.86
CA LYS A 87 -14.85 -5.19 3.09
C LYS A 87 -14.73 -4.85 1.60
N ASN A 88 -14.15 -3.70 1.28
CA ASN A 88 -14.00 -3.24 -0.09
C ASN A 88 -12.79 -2.30 -0.22
N VAL A 89 -11.75 -2.77 -0.90
CA VAL A 89 -10.54 -1.96 -1.19
C VAL A 89 -10.81 -0.80 -2.14
N GLN A 90 -11.90 -0.82 -2.91
CA GLN A 90 -12.23 0.27 -3.86
C GLN A 90 -12.52 1.60 -3.17
N ILE A 91 -12.79 1.60 -1.87
CA ILE A 91 -12.98 2.85 -1.13
C ILE A 91 -11.74 3.75 -1.19
N MET A 92 -10.56 3.19 -1.48
CA MET A 92 -9.30 3.93 -1.67
C MET A 92 -9.41 5.00 -2.76
N GLU A 93 -10.29 4.84 -3.75
CA GLU A 93 -10.54 5.84 -4.81
C GLU A 93 -11.25 7.10 -4.31
N TYR A 94 -11.82 7.06 -3.09
CA TYR A 94 -12.59 8.14 -2.49
C TYR A 94 -11.90 8.76 -1.26
N LEU A 95 -10.64 8.38 -1.00
CA LEU A 95 -9.82 8.91 0.08
C LEU A 95 -9.02 10.15 -0.36
#